data_AF-A0A7X7QZQ3-F1
#
_entry.id   AF-A0A7X7QZQ3-F1
#
_cell.length_a   1.000
_cell.length_b   1.000
_cell.length_c   1.000
_cell.angle_alpha   90.00
_cell.angle_beta   90.00
_cell.angle_gamma   90.00
#
_symmetry.space_group_name_H-M   'P 1'
#
loop_
_entity.id
_entity.type
_entity.pdbx_description
1 polymer ?
#
loop_
_entity_poly.entity_id
_entity_poly.type
_entity_poly.pdbx_seq_one_letter_code
_entity_poly.pdbx_strand_id
1 'polypeptide(L)'
;AKFNPVVPEAAKDADFLMLGNLTPAIQIGVIKQMAKRPKLIVLDTMNFWMDSAWDDLMEVLTMIDVLTINDEEARQLSGKHSLVAAAKKILTMGPKYLVVKKGEHGALLFSKDEMFSAPAMPLESVFDPTGAGDTFAGGFIGYLAKQNDVTFEHLRTALIHGSALASFTVEKFGTQRLQDVTDAELKNRLMDFHNLVRFSL
;
A
#
# COMPACT_ATOMS: atom_id res chain seq x y z
N ALA A 1 4.29 15.96 -24.01
CA ALA A 1 3.89 17.09 -23.15
C ALA A 1 4.50 16.88 -21.76
N LYS A 2 5.00 17.92 -21.08
CA LYS A 2 5.44 17.80 -19.68
C LYS A 2 4.18 17.79 -18.81
N PHE A 3 3.76 16.61 -18.34
CA PHE A 3 2.63 16.49 -17.42
C PHE A 3 3.01 17.13 -16.08
N ASN A 4 2.23 18.13 -15.62
CA ASN A 4 2.46 18.86 -14.37
C ASN A 4 1.11 19.09 -13.67
N PRO A 5 0.69 18.18 -12.77
CA PRO A 5 -0.63 18.26 -12.18
C PRO A 5 -0.73 19.41 -11.15
N VAL A 6 -1.87 20.10 -11.17
CA VAL A 6 -2.22 21.11 -10.17
C VAL A 6 -3.24 20.51 -9.21
N VAL A 7 -2.88 20.45 -7.93
CA VAL A 7 -3.79 19.97 -6.87
C VAL A 7 -4.89 21.03 -6.66
N PRO A 8 -6.19 20.66 -6.79
CA PRO A 8 -7.28 21.60 -6.55
C PRO A 8 -7.26 22.15 -5.12
N GLU A 9 -7.65 23.40 -4.92
CA GLU A 9 -7.61 24.07 -3.60
C GLU A 9 -8.35 23.27 -2.52
N ALA A 10 -9.51 22.70 -2.87
CA ALA A 10 -10.33 21.89 -1.97
C ALA A 10 -9.70 20.54 -1.56
N ALA A 11 -8.55 20.15 -2.14
CA ALA A 11 -7.84 18.92 -1.81
C ALA A 11 -6.49 19.18 -1.11
N LYS A 12 -6.03 20.44 -1.03
CA LYS A 12 -4.69 20.77 -0.49
C LYS A 12 -4.58 20.60 1.03
N ASP A 13 -5.69 20.49 1.75
CA ASP A 13 -5.74 20.28 3.19
C ASP A 13 -6.06 18.82 3.59
N ALA A 14 -5.99 17.88 2.64
CA ALA A 14 -6.24 16.47 2.90
C ALA A 14 -5.33 15.90 4.01
N ASP A 15 -5.94 15.17 4.94
CA ASP A 15 -5.22 14.50 6.03
C ASP A 15 -4.54 13.20 5.58
N PHE A 16 -5.02 12.57 4.51
CA PHE A 16 -4.51 11.31 3.98
C PHE A 16 -4.21 11.48 2.49
N LEU A 17 -2.96 11.21 2.11
CA LEU A 17 -2.49 11.35 0.74
C LEU A 17 -1.98 10.01 0.21
N MET A 18 -2.63 9.50 -0.84
CA MET A 18 -2.18 8.34 -1.59
C MET A 18 -1.46 8.80 -2.85
N LEU A 19 -0.15 8.57 -2.91
CA LEU A 19 0.67 8.77 -4.09
C LEU A 19 0.69 7.44 -4.86
N GLY A 20 -0.26 7.26 -5.78
CA GLY A 20 -0.27 6.12 -6.69
C GLY A 20 0.97 6.11 -7.60
N ASN A 21 1.23 4.96 -8.22
CA ASN A 21 2.40 4.77 -9.07
C ASN A 21 2.47 5.79 -10.22
N LEU A 22 3.46 6.68 -10.14
CA LEU A 22 3.76 7.71 -11.13
C LEU A 22 5.23 8.12 -10.96
N THR A 23 5.76 8.95 -11.86
CA THR A 23 7.13 9.46 -11.73
C THR A 23 7.34 10.18 -10.38
N PRO A 24 8.44 9.88 -9.65
CA PRO A 24 8.70 10.47 -8.34
C PRO A 24 8.73 12.00 -8.33
N ALA A 25 9.23 12.64 -9.39
CA ALA A 25 9.22 14.09 -9.53
C ALA A 25 7.81 14.70 -9.42
N ILE A 26 6.80 14.03 -9.98
CA ILE A 26 5.41 14.50 -9.89
C ILE A 26 4.84 14.22 -8.50
N GLN A 27 5.16 13.07 -7.90
CA GLN A 27 4.74 12.73 -6.54
C GLN A 27 5.27 13.76 -5.53
N ILE A 28 6.55 14.16 -5.66
CA ILE A 28 7.17 15.25 -4.89
C ILE A 28 6.40 16.57 -5.13
N GLY A 29 6.10 16.88 -6.39
CA GLY A 29 5.34 18.07 -6.77
C GLY A 29 3.95 18.12 -6.13
N VAL A 30 3.26 16.98 -5.99
CA VAL A 30 1.97 16.89 -5.28
C VAL A 30 2.14 17.13 -3.79
N ILE A 31 3.13 16.51 -3.13
CA ILE A 31 3.38 16.74 -1.69
C ILE A 31 3.68 18.23 -1.42
N LYS A 32 4.49 18.87 -2.27
CA LYS A 32 4.87 20.29 -2.14
C LYS A 32 3.70 21.26 -2.35
N GLN A 33 2.59 20.82 -2.97
CA GLN A 33 1.39 21.63 -3.18
C GLN A 33 0.41 21.60 -2.00
N MET A 34 0.60 20.68 -1.03
CA MET A 34 -0.29 20.56 0.13
C MET A 34 -0.14 21.76 1.07
N ALA A 35 -1.26 22.30 1.55
CA ALA A 35 -1.30 23.46 2.46
C ALA A 35 -0.75 23.14 3.86
N LYS A 36 -0.80 21.86 4.24
CA LYS A 36 -0.22 21.29 5.46
C LYS A 36 0.32 19.91 5.15
N ARG A 37 1.26 19.39 5.95
CA ARG A 37 1.68 17.98 5.83
C ARG A 37 0.49 17.07 6.17
N PRO A 38 0.06 16.16 5.28
CA PRO A 38 -0.94 15.14 5.60
C PRO A 38 -0.50 14.31 6.82
N LYS A 39 -1.47 13.82 7.60
CA LYS A 39 -1.22 12.92 8.74
C LYS A 39 -0.59 11.61 8.29
N LEU A 40 -0.94 11.14 7.09
CA LEU A 40 -0.38 9.95 6.47
C LEU A 40 -0.14 10.19 4.98
N ILE A 41 1.08 9.95 4.52
CA ILE A 41 1.43 9.90 3.11
C ILE A 41 1.84 8.47 2.76
N VAL A 42 1.06 7.82 1.89
CA VAL A 42 1.33 6.47 1.36
C VAL A 42 1.85 6.61 -0.06
N LEU A 43 2.89 5.87 -0.40
CA LEU A 43 3.49 5.84 -1.73
C LEU A 43 3.47 4.41 -2.29
N ASP A 44 2.95 4.27 -3.52
CA ASP A 44 3.18 3.12 -4.37
C ASP A 44 4.13 3.52 -5.51
N THR A 45 5.06 2.63 -5.85
CA THR A 45 6.05 2.84 -6.91
C THR A 45 6.23 1.54 -7.69
N MET A 46 7.15 1.53 -8.66
CA MET A 46 7.48 0.34 -9.44
C MET A 46 8.97 0.30 -9.78
N ASN A 47 9.46 -0.88 -10.16
CA ASN A 47 10.83 -1.12 -10.62
C ASN A 47 11.32 -0.10 -11.67
N PHE A 48 10.48 0.31 -12.62
CA PHE A 48 10.83 1.29 -13.66
C PHE A 48 11.41 2.58 -13.07
N TRP A 49 10.83 3.12 -11.99
CA TRP A 49 11.35 4.34 -11.36
C TRP A 49 12.62 4.11 -10.56
N MET A 50 12.84 2.88 -10.06
CA MET A 50 14.11 2.50 -9.43
C MET A 50 15.25 2.52 -10.44
N ASP A 51 14.98 2.12 -11.68
CA ASP A 51 15.97 2.08 -12.75
C ASP A 51 16.16 3.43 -13.47
N SER A 52 15.09 4.23 -13.59
CA SER A 52 15.09 5.43 -14.43
C SER A 52 15.05 6.76 -13.69
N ALA A 53 14.72 6.78 -12.39
CA ALA A 53 14.48 8.01 -11.62
C ALA A 53 14.95 7.87 -10.15
N TRP A 54 16.11 7.23 -9.95
CA TRP A 54 16.63 6.88 -8.63
C TRP A 54 16.74 8.07 -7.66
N ASP A 55 17.30 9.20 -8.11
CA ASP A 55 17.53 10.36 -7.23
C ASP A 55 16.21 10.96 -6.74
N ASP A 56 15.23 11.14 -7.64
CA ASP A 56 13.89 11.62 -7.27
C ASP A 56 13.14 10.59 -6.40
N LEU A 57 13.35 9.29 -6.65
CA LEU A 57 12.78 8.23 -5.81
C LEU A 57 13.34 8.33 -4.39
N MET A 58 14.66 8.48 -4.24
CA MET A 58 15.29 8.64 -2.94
C MET A 58 14.81 9.92 -2.24
N GLU A 59 14.62 11.04 -2.96
CA GLU A 59 14.02 12.25 -2.39
C GLU A 59 12.61 11.98 -1.86
N VAL A 60 11.71 11.40 -2.68
CA VAL A 60 10.30 11.20 -2.27
C VAL A 60 10.19 10.24 -1.09
N LEU A 61 11.07 9.24 -0.98
CA LEU A 61 11.09 8.30 0.15
C LEU A 61 11.31 9.01 1.50
N THR A 62 12.02 10.14 1.53
CA THR A 62 12.21 10.95 2.75
C THR A 62 10.96 11.73 3.16
N MET A 63 9.99 11.87 2.25
CA MET A 63 8.82 12.71 2.44
C MET A 63 7.58 11.93 2.88
N ILE A 64 7.60 10.60 2.84
CA ILE A 64 6.42 9.73 3.02
C ILE A 64 6.42 9.02 4.38
N ASP A 65 5.28 8.42 4.73
CA ASP A 65 5.14 7.64 5.96
C ASP A 65 5.11 6.13 5.68
N VAL A 66 4.44 5.71 4.61
CA VAL A 66 4.30 4.28 4.22
C VAL A 66 4.75 4.09 2.78
N LEU A 67 5.69 3.17 2.55
CA LEU A 67 6.01 2.67 1.22
C LEU A 67 5.27 1.34 0.97
N THR A 68 4.57 1.21 -0.16
CA THR A 68 3.97 -0.03 -0.62
C THR A 68 4.67 -0.50 -1.88
N ILE A 69 5.26 -1.70 -1.86
CA ILE A 69 5.96 -2.32 -3.00
C ILE A 69 5.77 -3.84 -2.98
N ASN A 70 6.13 -4.53 -4.05
CA ASN A 70 6.19 -5.99 -4.06
C ASN A 70 7.54 -6.53 -3.52
N ASP A 71 7.68 -7.85 -3.40
CA ASP A 71 8.89 -8.48 -2.85
C ASP A 71 10.10 -8.39 -3.77
N GLU A 72 9.92 -8.35 -5.10
CA GLU A 72 11.01 -8.14 -6.06
C GLU A 72 11.55 -6.71 -5.98
N GLU A 73 10.66 -5.72 -5.95
CA GLU A 73 10.96 -4.29 -5.76
C GLU A 73 11.66 -4.05 -4.42
N ALA A 74 11.22 -4.71 -3.34
CA ALA A 74 11.89 -4.62 -2.05
C ALA A 74 13.33 -5.15 -2.09
N ARG A 75 13.57 -6.23 -2.84
CA ARG A 75 14.93 -6.78 -3.05
C ARG A 75 15.77 -5.86 -3.91
N GLN A 76 15.22 -5.31 -5.00
CA GLN A 76 15.90 -4.36 -5.89
C GLN A 76 16.30 -3.09 -5.14
N LEU A 77 15.36 -2.44 -4.45
CA LEU A 77 15.59 -1.19 -3.74
C LEU A 77 16.62 -1.34 -2.61
N SER A 78 16.61 -2.47 -1.91
CA SER A 78 17.50 -2.70 -0.77
C SER A 78 18.84 -3.36 -1.11
N GLY A 79 18.92 -4.06 -2.25
CA GLY A 79 20.01 -4.98 -2.58
C GLY A 79 20.09 -6.19 -1.64
N LYS A 80 19.00 -6.57 -0.96
CA LYS A 80 18.95 -7.70 0.00
C LYS A 80 17.94 -8.73 -0.43
N HIS A 81 18.31 -10.01 -0.38
CA HIS A 81 17.38 -11.11 -0.69
C HIS A 81 16.34 -11.37 0.41
N SER A 82 16.75 -11.29 1.68
CA SER A 82 15.85 -11.47 2.83
C SER A 82 14.94 -10.24 2.98
N LEU A 83 13.63 -10.45 3.02
CA LEU A 83 12.66 -9.36 3.18
C LEU A 83 12.79 -8.65 4.52
N VAL A 84 13.21 -9.34 5.59
CA VAL A 84 13.47 -8.70 6.88
C VAL A 84 14.70 -7.79 6.79
N ALA A 85 15.75 -8.22 6.09
CA ALA A 85 16.94 -7.39 5.87
C ALA A 85 16.65 -6.22 4.92
N ALA A 86 15.85 -6.46 3.88
CA ALA A 86 15.38 -5.45 2.95
C ALA A 86 14.58 -4.37 3.67
N ALA A 87 13.61 -4.76 4.50
CA ALA A 87 12.79 -3.86 5.30
C ALA A 87 13.65 -2.97 6.21
N LYS A 88 14.58 -3.56 6.97
CA LYS A 88 15.51 -2.80 7.82
C LYS A 88 16.28 -1.75 7.02
N LYS A 89 16.74 -2.07 5.81
CA LYS A 89 17.47 -1.12 4.96
C LYS A 89 16.54 -0.03 4.40
N ILE A 90 15.36 -0.40 3.91
CA ILE A 90 14.41 0.55 3.31
C ILE A 90 13.87 1.55 4.32
N LEU A 91 13.59 1.12 5.56
CA LEU A 91 13.13 2.02 6.62
C LEU A 91 14.19 3.10 6.97
N THR A 92 15.48 2.86 6.70
CA THR A 92 16.52 3.90 6.84
C THR A 92 16.50 4.95 5.73
N MET A 93 15.74 4.73 4.66
CA MET A 93 15.63 5.65 3.52
C MET A 93 14.60 6.76 3.74
N GLY A 94 13.77 6.67 4.79
CA GLY A 94 12.75 7.68 5.11
C GLY A 94 11.42 7.12 5.63
N PRO A 95 10.81 6.11 4.99
CA PRO A 95 9.47 5.64 5.38
C PRO A 95 9.47 5.07 6.80
N LYS A 96 8.42 5.38 7.57
CA LYS A 96 8.21 4.84 8.93
C LYS A 96 7.71 3.40 8.90
N TYR A 97 6.96 3.07 7.84
CA TYR A 97 6.39 1.76 7.62
C TYR A 97 6.66 1.29 6.19
N LEU A 98 6.82 -0.03 6.05
CA LEU A 98 6.96 -0.68 4.75
C LEU A 98 5.91 -1.78 4.63
N VAL A 99 5.16 -1.76 3.54
CA VAL A 99 4.29 -2.84 3.12
C VAL A 99 4.93 -3.57 1.94
N VAL A 100 5.16 -4.87 2.09
CA VAL A 100 5.65 -5.76 1.03
C VAL A 100 4.53 -6.71 0.60
N LYS A 101 3.99 -6.47 -0.59
CA LYS A 101 2.98 -7.32 -1.26
C LYS A 101 3.68 -8.55 -1.85
N LYS A 102 3.15 -9.75 -1.62
CA LYS A 102 3.72 -11.01 -2.14
C LYS A 102 2.71 -11.76 -3.02
N GLY A 103 1.88 -11.03 -3.77
CA GLY A 103 0.82 -11.61 -4.60
C GLY A 103 -0.06 -12.59 -3.83
N GLU A 104 -0.14 -13.82 -4.31
CA GLU A 104 -0.90 -14.94 -3.71
C GLU A 104 -0.34 -15.46 -2.37
N HIS A 105 0.76 -14.89 -1.87
CA HIS A 105 1.37 -15.26 -0.58
C HIS A 105 1.13 -14.23 0.54
N GLY A 106 0.26 -13.25 0.30
CA GLY A 106 -0.20 -12.27 1.29
C GLY A 106 0.67 -11.03 1.32
N ALA A 107 0.71 -10.35 2.46
CA ALA A 107 1.43 -9.11 2.62
C ALA A 107 2.15 -9.04 3.97
N LEU A 108 3.30 -8.36 3.99
CA LEU A 108 4.05 -8.08 5.20
C LEU A 108 3.99 -6.58 5.49
N LEU A 109 3.78 -6.22 6.75
CA LEU A 109 3.90 -4.86 7.26
C LEU A 109 5.08 -4.81 8.23
N PHE A 110 5.96 -3.84 8.03
CA PHE A 110 7.12 -3.60 8.87
C PHE A 110 7.05 -2.19 9.46
N SER A 111 7.44 -2.08 10.72
CA SER A 111 7.90 -0.85 11.35
C SER A 111 9.35 -1.03 11.80
N LYS A 112 9.91 -0.05 12.52
CA LYS A 112 11.24 -0.16 13.13
C LYS A 112 11.31 -1.34 14.11
N ASP A 113 10.24 -1.58 14.86
CA ASP A 113 10.23 -2.45 16.04
C ASP A 113 9.33 -3.69 15.86
N GLU A 114 8.38 -3.64 14.93
CA GLU A 114 7.34 -4.66 14.76
C GLU A 114 7.25 -5.15 13.32
N MET A 115 6.78 -6.39 13.18
CA MET A 115 6.44 -7.00 11.91
C MET A 115 5.08 -7.70 12.04
N PHE A 116 4.25 -7.54 11.02
CA PHE A 116 2.98 -8.24 10.90
C PHE A 116 2.89 -8.93 9.54
N SER A 117 2.33 -10.15 9.51
CA SER A 117 2.12 -10.91 8.29
C SER A 117 0.62 -11.14 8.12
N ALA A 118 0.04 -10.54 7.09
CA ALA A 118 -1.28 -10.92 6.61
C ALA A 118 -1.15 -12.16 5.69
N PRO A 119 -1.98 -13.19 5.88
CA PRO A 119 -2.04 -14.29 4.92
C PRO A 119 -2.59 -13.78 3.58
N ALA A 120 -2.47 -14.58 2.52
CA ALA A 120 -3.35 -14.39 1.37
C ALA A 120 -4.72 -14.98 1.66
N MET A 121 -5.75 -14.44 1.02
CA MET A 121 -7.03 -15.15 0.94
C MET A 121 -6.87 -16.33 -0.01
N PRO A 122 -7.10 -17.58 0.42
CA PRO A 122 -7.12 -18.73 -0.48
C PRO A 122 -8.36 -18.63 -1.37
N LEU A 123 -8.16 -18.27 -2.63
CA LEU A 123 -9.19 -18.24 -3.65
C LEU A 123 -9.06 -19.49 -4.54
N GLU A 124 -10.18 -20.10 -4.92
CA GLU A 124 -10.19 -21.28 -5.79
C GLU A 124 -9.62 -20.97 -7.18
N SER A 125 -9.86 -19.75 -7.67
CA SER A 125 -9.27 -19.27 -8.92
C SER A 125 -9.04 -17.75 -8.87
N VAL A 126 -7.98 -17.32 -9.57
CA VAL A 126 -7.66 -15.92 -9.83
C VAL A 126 -7.99 -15.67 -11.29
N PHE A 127 -8.97 -14.80 -11.57
CA PHE A 127 -9.43 -14.52 -12.93
C PHE A 127 -8.57 -13.46 -13.62
N ASP A 128 -8.35 -12.31 -12.97
CA ASP A 128 -7.55 -11.21 -13.50
C ASP A 128 -6.87 -10.43 -12.36
N PRO A 129 -5.53 -10.38 -12.26
CA PRO A 129 -4.83 -9.65 -11.20
C PRO A 129 -4.84 -8.12 -11.40
N THR A 130 -5.33 -7.62 -12.54
CA THR A 130 -5.27 -6.20 -12.90
C THR A 130 -6.02 -5.33 -11.90
N GLY A 131 -5.33 -4.33 -11.34
CA GLY A 131 -5.89 -3.40 -10.36
C GLY A 131 -5.89 -3.91 -8.91
N ALA A 132 -5.50 -5.16 -8.64
CA ALA A 132 -5.48 -5.69 -7.27
C ALA A 132 -4.54 -4.89 -6.34
N GLY A 133 -3.41 -4.41 -6.86
CA GLY A 133 -2.47 -3.56 -6.13
C GLY A 133 -3.06 -2.19 -5.77
N ASP A 134 -3.74 -1.55 -6.71
CA ASP A 134 -4.41 -0.26 -6.50
C ASP A 134 -5.59 -0.40 -5.55
N THR A 135 -6.39 -1.47 -5.69
CA THR A 135 -7.47 -1.77 -4.76
C THR A 135 -6.95 -2.02 -3.36
N PHE A 136 -5.85 -2.77 -3.22
CA PHE A 136 -5.19 -2.96 -1.95
C PHE A 136 -4.82 -1.62 -1.31
N ALA A 137 -4.16 -0.74 -2.07
CA ALA A 137 -3.74 0.57 -1.57
C ALA A 137 -4.93 1.45 -1.19
N GLY A 138 -5.99 1.46 -2.01
CA GLY A 138 -7.24 2.16 -1.74
C GLY A 138 -7.94 1.64 -0.48
N GLY A 139 -8.03 0.33 -0.31
CA GLY A 139 -8.59 -0.30 0.88
C GLY A 139 -7.79 -0.02 2.15
N PHE A 140 -6.46 -0.05 2.03
CA PHE A 140 -5.52 0.24 3.12
C PHE A 140 -5.69 1.69 3.60
N ILE A 141 -5.50 2.67 2.71
CA ILE A 141 -5.57 4.08 3.12
C ILE A 141 -7.00 4.51 3.43
N GLY A 142 -8.01 3.94 2.76
CA GLY A 142 -9.42 4.21 3.01
C GLY A 142 -9.87 3.79 4.40
N TYR A 143 -9.40 2.62 4.89
CA TYR A 143 -9.63 2.20 6.27
C TYR A 143 -9.01 3.19 7.27
N LEU A 144 -7.74 3.57 7.07
CA LEU A 144 -7.04 4.48 7.97
C LEU A 144 -7.67 5.87 7.99
N ALA A 145 -8.10 6.37 6.82
CA ALA A 145 -8.81 7.64 6.70
C ALA A 145 -10.15 7.62 7.45
N LYS A 146 -10.88 6.50 7.38
CA LYS A 146 -12.14 6.33 8.11
C LYS A 146 -11.94 6.29 9.63
N GLN A 147 -10.87 5.63 10.11
CA GLN A 147 -10.57 5.57 11.54
C GLN A 147 -9.88 6.83 12.06
N ASN A 148 -9.23 7.60 11.17
CA ASN A 148 -8.40 8.74 11.51
C ASN A 148 -7.32 8.40 12.57
N ASP A 149 -6.79 7.18 12.50
CA ASP A 149 -5.75 6.65 13.38
C ASP A 149 -4.72 5.86 12.55
N VAL A 150 -3.44 6.15 12.80
CA VAL A 150 -2.28 5.60 12.08
C VAL A 150 -1.37 4.76 12.99
N THR A 151 -1.88 4.33 14.15
CA THR A 151 -1.21 3.37 15.03
C THR A 151 -0.90 2.06 14.30
N PHE A 152 0.13 1.34 14.76
CA PHE A 152 0.51 0.06 14.16
C PHE A 152 -0.64 -0.94 14.15
N GLU A 153 -1.46 -0.96 15.21
CA GLU A 153 -2.70 -1.74 15.28
C GLU A 153 -3.65 -1.46 14.12
N HIS A 154 -3.95 -0.19 13.86
CA HIS A 154 -4.81 0.21 12.75
C HIS A 154 -4.16 -0.07 11.39
N LEU A 155 -2.83 0.01 11.27
CA LEU A 155 -2.10 -0.40 10.07
C LEU A 155 -2.22 -1.91 9.81
N ARG A 156 -2.22 -2.75 10.85
CA ARG A 156 -2.46 -4.20 10.71
C ARG A 156 -3.87 -4.45 10.17
N THR A 157 -4.88 -3.79 10.74
CA THR A 157 -6.26 -3.93 10.26
C THR A 157 -6.41 -3.38 8.84
N ALA A 158 -5.80 -2.24 8.52
CA ALA A 158 -5.77 -1.66 7.18
C ALA A 158 -5.17 -2.64 6.15
N LEU A 159 -4.11 -3.36 6.52
CA LEU A 159 -3.47 -4.38 5.68
C LEU A 159 -4.45 -5.51 5.31
N ILE A 160 -5.27 -5.94 6.28
CA ILE A 160 -6.30 -6.96 6.07
C ILE A 160 -7.45 -6.41 5.22
N HIS A 161 -7.88 -5.17 5.43
CA HIS A 161 -8.90 -4.51 4.59
C HIS A 161 -8.45 -4.37 3.13
N GLY A 162 -7.21 -3.91 2.90
CA GLY A 162 -6.62 -3.85 1.56
C GLY A 162 -6.57 -5.23 0.92
N SER A 163 -6.12 -6.25 1.66
CA SER A 163 -6.06 -7.64 1.17
C SER A 163 -7.43 -8.22 0.84
N ALA A 164 -8.45 -7.93 1.66
CA ALA A 164 -9.82 -8.33 1.42
C ALA A 164 -10.40 -7.72 0.13
N LEU A 165 -10.23 -6.42 -0.08
CA LEU A 165 -10.72 -5.76 -1.29
C LEU A 165 -9.95 -6.20 -2.54
N ALA A 166 -8.63 -6.39 -2.44
CA ALA A 166 -7.83 -6.95 -3.53
C ALA A 166 -8.27 -8.37 -3.89
N SER A 167 -8.61 -9.20 -2.90
CA SER A 167 -9.10 -10.56 -3.14
C SER A 167 -10.46 -10.60 -3.85
N PHE A 168 -11.29 -9.56 -3.76
CA PHE A 168 -12.46 -9.42 -4.62
C PHE A 168 -12.07 -8.98 -6.03
N THR A 169 -11.16 -8.01 -6.16
CA THR A 169 -10.75 -7.47 -7.47
C THR A 169 -10.39 -8.58 -8.44
N VAL A 170 -9.65 -9.59 -7.95
CA VAL A 170 -9.14 -10.67 -8.81
C VAL A 170 -10.18 -11.69 -9.26
N GLU A 171 -11.44 -11.61 -8.80
CA GLU A 171 -12.51 -12.56 -9.14
C GLU A 171 -13.20 -12.27 -10.48
N LYS A 172 -13.04 -11.06 -11.04
CA LYS A 172 -13.60 -10.66 -12.35
C LYS A 172 -12.59 -9.80 -13.12
N PHE A 173 -12.88 -9.52 -14.39
CA PHE A 173 -12.04 -8.67 -15.24
C PHE A 173 -11.92 -7.25 -14.68
N GLY A 174 -10.68 -6.75 -14.59
CA GLY A 174 -10.35 -5.44 -14.04
C GLY A 174 -11.00 -5.17 -12.68
N THR A 175 -11.61 -3.99 -12.53
CA THR A 175 -12.24 -3.58 -11.26
C THR A 175 -13.73 -3.90 -11.18
N GLN A 176 -14.27 -4.70 -12.12
CA GLN A 176 -15.72 -4.95 -12.21
C GLN A 176 -16.30 -5.57 -10.93
N ARG A 177 -15.58 -6.50 -10.30
CA ARG A 177 -16.07 -7.16 -9.08
C ARG A 177 -16.37 -6.18 -7.95
N LEU A 178 -15.60 -5.08 -7.85
CA LEU A 178 -15.73 -4.08 -6.78
C LEU A 178 -17.01 -3.29 -6.85
N GLN A 179 -17.62 -3.14 -8.03
CA GLN A 179 -18.88 -2.43 -8.20
C GLN A 179 -20.05 -3.13 -7.51
N ASP A 180 -19.92 -4.45 -7.32
CA ASP A 180 -20.95 -5.30 -6.74
C ASP A 180 -20.64 -5.69 -5.28
N VAL A 181 -19.48 -5.31 -4.71
CA VAL A 181 -19.10 -5.70 -3.34
C VAL A 181 -20.01 -5.00 -2.34
N THR A 182 -20.72 -5.80 -1.54
CA THR A 182 -21.54 -5.32 -0.44
C THR A 182 -20.76 -5.28 0.88
N ASP A 183 -21.22 -4.46 1.84
CA ASP A 183 -20.66 -4.42 3.20
C ASP A 183 -20.72 -5.80 3.89
N ALA A 184 -21.76 -6.59 3.60
CA ALA A 184 -21.93 -7.93 4.13
C ALA A 184 -20.86 -8.90 3.59
N GLU A 185 -20.60 -8.86 2.29
CA GLU A 185 -19.53 -9.67 1.68
C GLU A 185 -18.15 -9.26 2.20
N LEU A 186 -17.87 -7.95 2.29
CA LEU A 186 -16.62 -7.46 2.85
C LEU A 186 -16.44 -7.93 4.30
N LYS A 187 -17.49 -7.83 5.12
CA LYS A 187 -17.46 -8.31 6.50
C LYS A 187 -17.18 -9.81 6.58
N ASN A 188 -17.81 -10.62 5.73
CA ASN A 188 -17.57 -12.05 5.68
C ASN A 188 -16.11 -12.35 5.27
N ARG A 189 -15.60 -11.69 4.22
CA ARG A 189 -14.21 -11.82 3.77
C ARG A 189 -13.21 -11.47 4.87
N LEU A 190 -13.46 -10.42 5.64
CA LEU A 190 -12.63 -10.04 6.79
C LEU A 190 -12.67 -11.11 7.90
N MET A 191 -13.82 -11.74 8.12
CA MET A 191 -13.95 -12.85 9.06
C MET A 191 -13.19 -14.09 8.58
N ASP A 192 -13.18 -14.34 7.27
CA ASP A 192 -12.36 -15.41 6.68
C ASP A 192 -10.87 -15.15 6.96
N PHE A 193 -10.38 -13.93 6.74
CA PHE A 193 -9.01 -13.54 7.11
C PHE A 193 -8.71 -13.77 8.59
N HIS A 194 -9.64 -13.40 9.48
CA HIS A 194 -9.50 -13.62 10.92
C HIS A 194 -9.38 -15.12 11.24
N ASN A 195 -10.22 -15.95 10.62
CA ASN A 195 -10.21 -17.40 10.84
C ASN A 195 -8.94 -18.08 10.30
N LEU A 196 -8.31 -17.56 9.24
CA LEU A 196 -7.06 -18.09 8.69
C LEU A 196 -5.87 -18.01 9.67
N VAL A 197 -5.88 -17.03 10.56
CA VAL A 197 -4.76 -16.78 11.50
C VAL A 197 -5.12 -17.07 12.95
N ARG A 198 -6.36 -17.49 13.22
CA ARG A 198 -6.83 -17.81 14.56
C ARG A 198 -6.40 -19.21 14.95
N PHE A 199 -5.64 -19.34 16.03
CA PHE A 199 -5.28 -20.62 16.64
C PHE A 199 -5.42 -20.53 18.17
N SER A 200 -5.58 -21.68 18.82
CA SER A 200 -5.54 -21.82 20.28
C SER A 200 -4.16 -22.34 20.69
N LEU A 201 -3.65 -21.90 21.84
CA LEU A 201 -2.44 -22.43 22.47
C LEU A 201 -2.77 -23.58 23.41
#